data_AF-A0A7M3Y136-F1
#
_entry.id   AF-A0A7M3Y136-F1
#
_cell.length_a   1.000
_cell.length_b   1.000
_cell.length_c   1.000
_cell.angle_alpha   90.00
_cell.angle_beta   90.00
_cell.angle_gamma   90.00
#
_symmetry.space_group_name_H-M   'P 1'
#
loop_
_entity.id
_entity.type
_entity.pdbx_description
1 polymer ?
#
loop_
_entity_poly.entity_id
_entity_poly.type
_entity_poly.pdbx_seq_one_letter_code
_entity_poly.pdbx_strand_id
1 'polypeptide(L)'
;MVLSTAPLVASADETPDVRISEVLVSASSEDYDGVDWNGDGYTGSTSDQFIEIWNAGSTPVDVSDWWLDDEEGGGSPPCRLPWDTVLEPNARIVVFRADSGIELDYYGGDSAILR
;
A
#
# COMPACT_ATOMS: atom_id res chain seq x y z
N MET A 1 -41.28 0.84 36.13
CA MET A 1 -40.77 -0.14 35.14
C MET A 1 -39.39 0.33 34.74
N VAL A 2 -38.35 -0.29 35.27
CA VAL A 2 -36.97 0.06 34.93
C VAL A 2 -36.47 -1.02 33.98
N LEU A 3 -36.17 -0.64 32.74
CA LEU A 3 -35.20 -1.35 31.93
C LEU A 3 -34.31 -0.29 31.28
N SER A 4 -33.15 -0.15 31.90
CA SER A 4 -31.97 0.53 31.40
C SER A 4 -31.55 -0.10 30.08
N THR A 5 -31.38 0.71 29.05
CA THR A 5 -30.56 0.36 27.89
C THR A 5 -29.36 1.29 27.91
N ALA A 6 -28.27 0.79 28.50
CA ALA A 6 -26.96 1.40 28.33
C ALA A 6 -26.62 1.45 26.82
N PRO A 7 -25.90 2.48 26.35
CA PRO A 7 -25.50 2.56 24.95
C PRO A 7 -24.60 1.37 24.61
N LEU A 8 -24.77 0.83 23.40
CA LEU A 8 -23.83 -0.12 22.81
C LEU A 8 -22.52 0.64 22.58
N VAL A 9 -21.58 0.51 23.52
CA VAL A 9 -20.21 0.99 23.31
C VAL A 9 -19.63 0.10 22.21
N ALA A 10 -19.56 0.60 20.98
CA ALA A 10 -18.63 0.05 20.00
C ALA A 10 -17.23 0.20 20.61
N SER A 11 -16.50 -0.92 20.73
CA SER A 11 -15.17 -0.94 21.31
C SER A 11 -14.23 -0.11 20.43
N ALA A 12 -13.89 1.09 20.88
CA ALA A 12 -13.06 2.06 20.17
C ALA A 12 -11.56 1.79 20.40
N ASP A 13 -11.09 0.56 20.15
CA ASP A 13 -9.67 0.20 20.33
C ASP A 13 -9.23 -0.96 19.41
N GLU A 14 -9.87 -1.17 18.25
CA GLU A 14 -9.23 -2.00 17.22
C GLU A 14 -8.09 -1.17 16.62
N THR A 15 -6.84 -1.51 16.95
CA THR A 15 -5.67 -0.98 16.25
C THR A 15 -5.84 -1.25 14.75
N PRO A 16 -5.70 -0.22 13.88
CA PRO A 16 -5.77 -0.41 12.43
C PRO A 16 -4.81 -1.52 12.00
N ASP A 17 -5.32 -2.49 11.24
CA ASP A 17 -4.55 -3.61 10.74
C ASP A 17 -4.32 -3.48 9.23
N VAL A 18 -3.63 -2.40 8.85
CA VAL A 18 -3.20 -2.15 7.47
C VAL A 18 -1.77 -2.62 7.33
N ARG A 19 -1.52 -3.43 6.30
CA ARG A 19 -0.22 -4.08 6.06
C ARG A 19 0.19 -3.95 4.62
N ILE A 20 1.49 -3.96 4.38
CA ILE A 20 2.03 -4.27 3.06
C ILE A 20 1.79 -5.77 2.83
N SER A 21 0.99 -6.13 1.83
CA SER A 21 0.62 -7.51 1.52
C SER A 21 1.44 -8.11 0.40
N GLU A 22 1.93 -7.29 -0.53
CA GLU A 22 2.73 -7.74 -1.66
C GLU A 22 3.73 -6.65 -2.08
N VAL A 23 4.90 -7.09 -2.57
CA VAL A 23 5.91 -6.22 -3.16
C VAL A 23 6.45 -6.92 -4.40
N LEU A 24 6.33 -6.28 -5.56
CA LEU A 24 6.98 -6.72 -6.79
C LEU A 24 8.23 -5.88 -7.03
N VAL A 25 9.38 -6.41 -6.61
CA VAL A 25 10.69 -5.74 -6.75
C VAL A 25 11.28 -5.94 -8.14
N SER A 26 11.06 -7.09 -8.79
CA SER A 26 11.75 -7.46 -10.03
C SER A 26 10.75 -7.70 -11.17
N ALA A 27 10.07 -6.65 -11.60
CA ALA A 27 9.24 -6.70 -12.80
C ALA A 27 10.10 -6.95 -14.05
N SER A 28 9.84 -8.06 -14.76
CA SER A 28 10.51 -8.41 -16.01
C SER A 28 10.22 -7.38 -17.10
N SER A 29 11.23 -7.04 -17.91
CA SER A 29 11.07 -6.19 -19.09
C SER A 29 10.44 -6.95 -20.27
N GLU A 30 10.12 -6.23 -21.34
CA GLU A 30 9.52 -6.77 -22.57
C GLU A 30 10.36 -7.91 -23.17
N ASP A 31 11.70 -7.75 -23.20
CA ASP A 31 12.64 -8.77 -23.68
C ASP A 31 12.60 -10.10 -22.90
N TYR A 32 11.98 -10.12 -21.71
CA TYR A 32 11.90 -11.27 -20.82
C TYR A 32 10.44 -11.61 -20.45
N ASP A 33 9.52 -11.44 -21.39
CA ASP A 33 8.09 -11.74 -21.25
C ASP A 33 7.46 -11.00 -20.04
N GLY A 34 7.80 -9.72 -19.89
CA GLY A 34 7.22 -8.82 -18.90
C GLY A 34 5.69 -8.76 -18.94
N VAL A 35 5.09 -8.58 -17.77
CA VAL A 35 3.65 -8.38 -17.63
C VAL A 35 3.40 -6.91 -17.33
N ASP A 36 2.56 -6.30 -18.16
CA ASP A 36 2.03 -4.93 -17.97
C ASP A 36 0.90 -5.01 -16.93
N TRP A 37 1.28 -4.85 -15.66
CA TRP A 37 0.40 -5.00 -14.51
C TRP A 37 -0.51 -3.77 -14.31
N ASN A 38 -0.05 -2.58 -14.70
CA ASN A 38 -0.79 -1.33 -14.56
C ASN A 38 -1.58 -0.95 -15.84
N GLY A 39 -1.32 -1.61 -16.97
CA GLY A 39 -2.03 -1.42 -18.23
C GLY A 39 -1.63 -0.15 -18.99
N ASP A 40 -0.44 0.39 -18.74
CA ASP A 40 0.04 1.64 -19.35
C ASP A 40 0.80 1.43 -20.67
N GLY A 41 1.02 0.18 -21.07
CA GLY A 41 1.71 -0.21 -22.29
C GLY A 41 3.24 -0.31 -22.14
N TYR A 42 3.78 -0.14 -20.94
CA TYR A 42 5.20 -0.30 -20.64
C TYR A 42 5.41 -1.39 -19.58
N THR A 43 6.29 -2.35 -19.88
CA THR A 43 6.66 -3.40 -18.93
C THR A 43 8.01 -3.14 -18.25
N GLY A 44 8.17 -3.61 -17.02
CA GLY A 44 9.47 -3.80 -16.36
C GLY A 44 9.69 -2.89 -15.17
N SER A 45 10.89 -2.95 -14.59
CA SER A 45 11.18 -2.32 -13.29
C SER A 45 10.80 -0.86 -13.18
N THR A 46 10.90 -0.07 -14.25
CA THR A 46 10.54 1.36 -14.17
C THR A 46 9.04 1.64 -14.17
N SER A 47 8.21 0.67 -14.57
CA SER A 47 6.75 0.80 -14.68
C SER A 47 6.05 -0.04 -13.62
N ASP A 48 6.20 -1.37 -13.68
CA ASP A 48 5.36 -2.33 -12.96
C ASP A 48 5.90 -2.79 -11.62
N GLN A 49 7.00 -2.21 -11.13
CA GLN A 49 7.31 -2.36 -9.71
C GLN A 49 6.13 -1.84 -8.90
N PHE A 50 5.74 -2.55 -7.86
CA PHE A 50 4.64 -2.09 -7.02
C PHE A 50 4.76 -2.53 -5.57
N ILE A 51 4.06 -1.77 -4.72
CA ILE A 51 3.76 -2.14 -3.34
C ILE A 51 2.24 -2.22 -3.21
N GLU A 52 1.73 -3.34 -2.72
CA GLU A 52 0.33 -3.51 -2.36
C GLU A 52 0.14 -3.31 -0.86
N ILE A 53 -0.83 -2.46 -0.49
CA ILE A 53 -1.31 -2.32 0.88
C ILE A 53 -2.71 -2.93 1.01
N TRP A 54 -2.96 -3.58 2.13
CA TRP A 54 -4.21 -4.29 2.43
C TRP A 54 -4.69 -3.95 3.83
N ASN A 55 -5.98 -3.60 3.94
CA ASN A 55 -6.66 -3.58 5.24
C ASN A 55 -7.08 -5.00 5.62
N ALA A 56 -6.26 -5.65 6.44
CA ALA A 56 -6.52 -6.97 7.02
C ALA A 56 -7.47 -6.90 8.23
N GLY A 57 -7.82 -5.69 8.69
CA GLY A 57 -8.70 -5.44 9.80
C GLY A 57 -10.18 -5.61 9.47
N SER A 58 -11.00 -5.45 10.51
CA SER A 58 -12.46 -5.61 10.44
C SER A 58 -13.24 -4.30 10.27
N THR A 59 -12.53 -3.16 10.30
CA THR A 59 -13.11 -1.81 10.24
C THR A 59 -12.46 -0.96 9.15
N PRO A 60 -13.16 0.05 8.60
CA PRO A 60 -12.58 0.98 7.63
C PRO A 60 -11.44 1.79 8.26
N VAL A 61 -10.35 2.00 7.51
CA VAL A 61 -9.18 2.77 7.96
C VAL A 61 -8.95 3.94 7.00
N ASP A 62 -8.92 5.16 7.53
CA ASP A 62 -8.47 6.33 6.77
C ASP A 62 -6.94 6.29 6.64
N VAL A 63 -6.46 6.15 5.41
CA VAL A 63 -5.03 6.10 5.05
C VAL A 63 -4.59 7.36 4.32
N SER A 64 -5.38 8.44 4.42
CA SER A 64 -5.02 9.74 3.85
C SER A 64 -3.70 10.25 4.43
N ASP A 65 -2.84 10.81 3.56
CA ASP A 65 -1.54 11.39 3.93
C ASP A 65 -0.53 10.39 4.52
N TRP A 66 -0.83 9.08 4.50
CA TRP A 66 0.15 8.04 4.82
C TRP A 66 1.25 8.00 3.76
N TRP A 67 2.43 7.53 4.15
CA TRP A 67 3.62 7.47 3.31
C TRP A 67 4.06 6.04 3.06
N LEU A 68 4.37 5.74 1.80
CA LEU A 68 5.15 4.59 1.37
C LEU A 68 6.58 5.04 1.07
N ASP A 69 7.55 4.23 1.47
CA ASP A 69 8.97 4.53 1.36
C ASP A 69 9.76 3.24 1.14
N ASP A 70 10.76 3.27 0.26
CA ASP A 70 11.66 2.14 -0.04
C ASP A 70 12.80 2.07 0.99
N GLU A 71 13.31 3.20 1.45
CA GLU A 71 14.41 3.24 2.42
C GLU A 71 14.31 4.45 3.35
N GLU A 72 14.35 4.22 4.67
CA GLU A 72 14.30 5.32 5.63
C GLU A 72 15.51 6.25 5.51
N GLY A 73 15.28 7.45 4.98
CA GLY A 73 16.33 8.47 4.81
C GLY A 73 17.31 8.18 3.67
N GLY A 74 16.98 7.23 2.80
CA GLY A 74 17.74 6.83 1.62
C GLY A 74 16.84 6.65 0.40
N GLY A 75 17.24 5.80 -0.54
CA GLY A 75 16.40 5.39 -1.67
C GLY A 75 15.82 6.51 -2.53
N SER A 76 14.64 6.23 -3.06
CA SER A 76 13.81 7.17 -3.81
C SER A 76 13.03 8.12 -2.89
N PRO A 77 12.43 9.21 -3.40
CA PRO A 77 11.52 10.01 -2.59
C PRO A 77 10.27 9.20 -2.17
N PRO A 78 9.79 9.35 -0.92
CA PRO A 78 8.63 8.61 -0.46
C PRO A 78 7.36 9.07 -1.19
N CYS A 79 6.42 8.14 -1.39
CA CYS A 79 5.14 8.39 -1.99
C CYS A 79 4.07 8.63 -0.93
N ARG A 80 3.32 9.72 -1.08
CA ARG A 80 2.18 10.01 -0.22
C ARG A 80 0.88 9.51 -0.84
N LEU A 81 0.08 8.81 -0.07
CA LEU A 81 -1.28 8.44 -0.47
C LEU A 81 -2.20 9.67 -0.56
N PRO A 82 -3.10 9.74 -1.56
CA PRO A 82 -3.99 10.87 -1.73
C PRO A 82 -4.88 11.13 -0.50
N TRP A 83 -5.28 12.40 -0.34
CA TRP A 83 -6.33 12.76 0.62
C TRP A 83 -7.65 12.08 0.27
N ASP A 84 -8.51 11.96 1.28
CA ASP A 84 -9.84 11.35 1.18
C ASP A 84 -9.78 9.86 0.77
N THR A 85 -8.74 9.15 1.21
CA THR A 85 -8.54 7.72 0.93
C THR A 85 -8.90 6.87 2.15
N VAL A 86 -10.03 6.15 2.06
CA VAL A 86 -10.45 5.18 3.08
C VAL A 86 -10.35 3.76 2.54
N LEU A 87 -9.62 2.91 3.27
CA LEU A 87 -9.47 1.49 3.02
C LEU A 87 -10.54 0.72 3.80
N GLU A 88 -11.58 0.27 3.10
CA GLU A 88 -12.60 -0.63 3.68
C GLU A 88 -12.00 -1.97 4.13
N PRO A 89 -12.66 -2.74 5.02
CA PRO A 89 -12.21 -4.08 5.38
C PRO A 89 -11.98 -4.95 4.15
N ASN A 90 -10.82 -5.60 4.07
CA ASN A 90 -10.34 -6.38 2.92
C ASN A 90 -10.05 -5.59 1.63
N ALA A 91 -10.20 -4.27 1.61
CA ALA A 91 -9.81 -3.46 0.47
C ALA A 91 -8.28 -3.38 0.35
N ARG A 92 -7.82 -3.15 -0.87
CA ARG A 92 -6.41 -3.08 -1.24
C ARG A 92 -6.15 -1.87 -2.13
N ILE A 93 -4.95 -1.30 -2.03
CA ILE A 93 -4.41 -0.33 -2.97
C ILE A 93 -3.09 -0.89 -3.48
N VAL A 94 -2.88 -0.84 -4.79
CA VAL A 94 -1.61 -1.13 -5.44
C VAL A 94 -1.01 0.20 -5.86
N VAL A 95 0.23 0.46 -5.46
CA VAL A 95 0.98 1.67 -5.80
C VAL A 95 2.12 1.26 -6.73
N PHE A 96 1.99 1.62 -8.01
CA PHE A 96 2.99 1.34 -9.03
C PHE A 96 4.11 2.37 -9.02
N ARG A 97 5.30 1.96 -9.44
CA ARG A 97 6.46 2.86 -9.59
C ARG A 97 6.20 3.93 -10.64
N ALA A 98 5.50 3.60 -11.73
CA ALA A 98 5.13 4.56 -12.78
C ALA A 98 4.45 5.82 -12.21
N ASP A 99 3.63 5.66 -11.15
CA ASP A 99 2.89 6.75 -10.53
C ASP A 99 3.61 7.35 -9.31
N SER A 100 4.24 6.50 -8.50
CA SER A 100 4.81 6.90 -7.21
C SER A 100 6.24 7.42 -7.31
N GLY A 101 6.99 6.95 -8.31
CA GLY A 101 8.44 7.12 -8.39
C GLY A 101 9.23 6.26 -7.40
N ILE A 102 8.57 5.42 -6.58
CA ILE A 102 9.25 4.52 -5.64
C ILE A 102 10.11 3.52 -6.42
N GLU A 103 11.40 3.49 -6.15
CA GLU A 103 12.34 2.60 -6.83
C GLU A 103 12.76 1.48 -5.91
N LEU A 104 12.47 0.22 -6.30
CA LEU A 104 12.85 -0.95 -5.51
C LEU A 104 14.08 -1.63 -6.12
N ASP A 105 15.15 -1.84 -5.35
CA ASP A 105 16.36 -2.53 -5.83
C ASP A 105 16.42 -4.00 -5.37
N TYR A 106 16.41 -4.92 -6.35
CA TYR A 106 16.55 -6.35 -6.10
C TYR A 106 17.97 -6.74 -5.62
N TYR A 107 19.02 -6.09 -6.11
CA TYR A 107 20.41 -6.50 -5.91
C TYR A 107 21.07 -5.82 -4.71
N GLY A 108 20.74 -4.55 -4.44
CA GLY A 108 21.22 -3.78 -3.29
C GLY A 108 20.60 -4.19 -1.95
N GLY A 109 19.45 -4.88 -2.00
CA GLY A 109 18.58 -5.07 -0.85
C GLY A 109 17.78 -3.80 -0.60
N ASP A 110 16.49 -3.96 -0.33
CA ASP A 110 15.58 -2.84 -0.16
C ASP A 110 14.53 -3.12 0.91
N SER A 111 13.77 -2.10 1.30
CA SER A 111 12.65 -2.24 2.20
C SER A 111 11.37 -1.64 1.62
N ALA A 112 10.26 -1.85 2.32
CA ALA A 112 9.01 -1.19 2.02
C ALA A 112 8.39 -0.82 3.36
N ILE A 113 8.18 0.47 3.58
CA ILE A 113 7.77 1.04 4.86
C ILE A 113 6.46 1.80 4.64
N LEU A 114 5.46 1.52 5.47
CA LEU A 114 4.18 2.23 5.50
C LEU A 114 4.07 3.02 6.80
N ARG A 115 3.72 4.31 6.74
CA ARG A 115 3.71 5.23 7.89
C ARG A 115 2.52 6.19 7.86
#